data_AF-A0A6V7EJV5-F1
#
_entry.id   AF-A0A6V7EJV5-F1
#
_cell.length_a   1.000
_cell.length_b   1.000
_cell.length_c   1.000
_cell.angle_alpha   90.00
_cell.angle_beta   90.00
_cell.angle_gamma   90.00
#
_symmetry.space_group_name_H-M   'P 1'
#
loop_
_entity.id
_entity.type
_entity.pdbx_description
1 polymer ?
#
loop_
_entity_poly.entity_id
_entity_poly.type
_entity_poly.pdbx_seq_one_letter_code
_entity_poly.pdbx_strand_id
1 'polypeptide(L)'
;MKPRILASCLILFGVVGHARAEDPIATDRPDFVESSLTVGDRRLQVETSVAWERDDAVDGYATPTLFRYGLGQTWELRLETDGWQRIDAPGEDTLSGMSDVALGIKHHLASSDSGKTSLAWLLHVDLPSGARALRGHGARPSFRLVAEWDLSDSISAGMMPGVIRDDDGQGHGYTAGIFGAVLGKAWNDRVRSFVEVALPQIASSENGGTVALLDVGSAWLLSNDVQLDAVYSRGLNQRSPDHALGVGLSFRF
;
A
#
# COMPACT_ATOMS: atom_id res chain seq x y z
N MET A 1 16.65 -9.98 -38.37
CA MET A 1 15.70 -11.10 -38.12
C MET A 1 15.14 -10.90 -36.72
N LYS A 2 13.84 -10.69 -36.58
CA LYS A 2 13.17 -10.30 -35.33
C LYS A 2 12.90 -11.54 -34.45
N PRO A 3 13.25 -11.57 -33.15
CA PRO A 3 12.81 -12.63 -32.26
C PRO A 3 11.35 -12.38 -31.85
N ARG A 4 10.50 -13.39 -32.04
CA ARG A 4 9.11 -13.42 -31.61
C ARG A 4 9.06 -13.84 -30.14
N ILE A 5 8.54 -12.97 -29.28
CA ILE A 5 8.23 -13.25 -27.88
C ILE A 5 6.94 -14.06 -27.85
N LEU A 6 7.00 -15.29 -27.32
CA LEU A 6 5.85 -16.14 -27.08
C LEU A 6 5.24 -15.73 -25.73
N ALA A 7 4.11 -15.03 -25.74
CA ALA A 7 3.32 -14.77 -24.54
C ALA A 7 2.51 -16.03 -24.21
N SER A 8 2.80 -16.66 -23.08
CA SER A 8 2.05 -17.80 -22.58
C SER A 8 0.99 -17.28 -21.59
N CYS A 9 -0.28 -17.29 -22.01
CA CYS A 9 -1.42 -16.99 -21.15
C CYS A 9 -1.68 -18.17 -20.21
N LEU A 10 -1.35 -18.00 -18.93
CA LEU A 10 -1.73 -18.94 -17.89
C LEU A 10 -3.21 -18.71 -17.53
N ILE A 11 -4.09 -19.59 -18.00
CA ILE A 11 -5.50 -19.63 -17.62
C ILE A 11 -5.60 -20.43 -16.31
N LEU A 12 -5.87 -19.78 -15.17
CA LEU A 12 -6.20 -20.47 -13.93
C LEU A 12 -7.71 -20.78 -13.90
N PHE A 13 -8.03 -22.07 -13.80
CA PHE A 13 -9.39 -22.59 -13.64
C PHE A 13 -9.97 -22.18 -12.29
N GLY A 14 -11.16 -21.56 -12.32
CA GLY A 14 -11.92 -21.15 -11.15
C GLY A 14 -12.49 -22.35 -10.38
N VAL A 15 -12.35 -22.30 -9.06
CA VAL A 15 -13.22 -23.03 -8.13
C VAL A 15 -14.28 -22.03 -7.68
N VAL A 16 -15.52 -22.23 -8.13
CA VAL A 16 -16.67 -21.44 -7.70
C VAL A 16 -17.01 -21.84 -6.27
N GLY A 17 -16.60 -21.02 -5.30
CA GLY A 17 -17.02 -21.08 -3.91
C GLY A 17 -18.40 -20.47 -3.71
N HIS A 18 -19.18 -21.03 -2.78
CA HIS A 18 -20.56 -20.64 -2.48
C HIS A 18 -20.72 -19.16 -2.14
N ALA A 19 -21.61 -18.47 -2.86
CA ALA A 19 -22.08 -17.13 -2.52
C ALA A 19 -22.86 -17.15 -1.20
N ARG A 20 -22.18 -16.86 -0.09
CA ARG A 20 -22.79 -16.08 0.99
C ARG A 20 -22.87 -14.63 0.52
N ALA A 21 -23.82 -13.85 1.05
CA ALA A 21 -23.75 -12.40 0.91
C ALA A 21 -22.49 -11.96 1.68
N GLU A 22 -21.37 -11.93 0.98
CA GLU A 22 -20.07 -11.53 1.53
C GLU A 22 -20.01 -10.02 1.54
N ASP A 23 -19.51 -9.46 2.64
CA ASP A 23 -19.19 -8.05 2.72
C ASP A 23 -18.23 -7.67 1.59
N PRO A 24 -18.33 -6.43 1.07
CA PRO A 24 -17.40 -5.94 0.07
C PRO A 24 -15.94 -6.12 0.49
N ILE A 25 -15.07 -6.31 -0.49
CA ILE A 25 -13.63 -6.37 -0.32
C ILE A 25 -13.13 -5.13 0.44
N ALA A 26 -12.35 -5.35 1.50
CA ALA A 26 -11.68 -4.29 2.24
C ALA A 26 -10.22 -4.26 1.81
N THR A 27 -9.82 -3.20 1.10
CA THR A 27 -8.48 -3.04 0.54
C THR A 27 -7.64 -2.10 1.39
N ASP A 28 -6.32 -2.29 1.36
CA ASP A 28 -5.39 -1.31 1.91
C ASP A 28 -5.06 -0.22 0.86
N ARG A 29 -5.54 -0.38 -0.38
CA ARG A 29 -5.44 0.60 -1.47
C ARG A 29 -6.74 1.36 -1.71
N PRO A 30 -6.67 2.58 -2.29
CA PRO A 30 -5.47 3.27 -2.75
C PRO A 30 -4.93 4.33 -1.76
N ASP A 31 -5.45 4.35 -0.53
CA ASP A 31 -4.98 5.16 0.58
C ASP A 31 -3.61 4.67 1.10
N PHE A 32 -2.90 5.56 1.80
CA PHE A 32 -1.68 5.27 2.54
C PHE A 32 -2.00 4.66 3.92
N VAL A 33 -3.06 5.11 4.58
CA VAL A 33 -3.61 4.50 5.79
C VAL A 33 -4.21 3.16 5.42
N GLU A 34 -3.54 2.10 5.84
CA GLU A 34 -4.00 0.73 5.65
C GLU A 34 -5.28 0.45 6.44
N SER A 35 -6.09 -0.53 6.03
CA SER A 35 -7.31 -0.89 6.75
C SER A 35 -7.00 -1.66 8.04
N SER A 36 -7.78 -1.41 9.08
CA SER A 36 -7.76 -2.17 10.33
C SER A 36 -8.44 -3.54 10.24
N LEU A 37 -9.10 -3.83 9.12
CA LEU A 37 -9.77 -5.10 8.87
C LEU A 37 -8.80 -6.14 8.28
N THR A 38 -9.05 -7.42 8.61
CA THR A 38 -8.38 -8.54 7.94
C THR A 38 -9.22 -9.05 6.77
N VAL A 39 -8.58 -9.76 5.83
CA VAL A 39 -9.28 -10.38 4.68
C VAL A 39 -10.22 -11.54 5.07
N GLY A 40 -10.21 -11.99 6.33
CA GLY A 40 -11.04 -13.08 6.83
C GLY A 40 -10.48 -14.49 6.60
N ASP A 41 -11.09 -15.48 7.27
CA ASP A 41 -10.51 -16.82 7.39
C ASP A 41 -10.33 -17.52 6.03
N ARG A 42 -9.10 -17.94 5.74
CA ARG A 42 -8.71 -18.70 4.54
C ARG A 42 -9.02 -17.97 3.23
N ARG A 43 -9.02 -16.63 3.28
CA ARG A 43 -9.16 -15.77 2.11
C ARG A 43 -7.80 -15.30 1.62
N LEU A 44 -7.64 -15.28 0.31
CA LEU A 44 -6.51 -14.64 -0.35
C LEU A 44 -7.00 -13.38 -1.04
N GLN A 45 -6.37 -12.26 -0.75
CA GLN A 45 -6.57 -11.01 -1.47
C GLN A 45 -5.26 -10.57 -2.12
N VAL A 46 -5.36 -10.09 -3.35
CA VAL A 46 -4.24 -9.53 -4.10
C VAL A 46 -4.62 -8.13 -4.49
N GLU A 47 -3.75 -7.17 -4.16
CA GLU A 47 -3.89 -5.77 -4.50
C GLU A 47 -2.70 -5.39 -5.36
N THR A 48 -2.91 -5.07 -6.63
CA THR A 48 -1.83 -4.76 -7.57
C THR A 48 -2.10 -3.44 -8.27
N SER A 49 -1.05 -2.72 -8.66
CA SER A 49 -1.20 -1.41 -9.28
C SER A 49 -0.07 -1.09 -10.24
N VAL A 50 -0.28 -0.04 -11.03
CA VAL A 50 0.80 0.69 -11.70
C VAL A 50 0.87 2.07 -11.06
N ALA A 51 2.07 2.46 -10.66
CA ALA A 51 2.34 3.76 -10.09
C ALA A 51 3.35 4.52 -10.96
N TRP A 52 3.15 5.81 -11.07
CA TRP A 52 4.09 6.76 -11.64
C TRP A 52 4.30 7.88 -10.64
N GLU A 53 5.55 8.32 -10.49
CA GLU A 53 5.89 9.51 -9.72
C GLU A 53 6.87 10.38 -10.50
N ARG A 54 6.84 11.67 -10.19
CA ARG A 54 7.77 12.67 -10.72
C ARG A 54 8.32 13.52 -9.59
N ASP A 55 9.63 13.65 -9.59
CA ASP A 55 10.38 14.60 -8.75
C ASP A 55 11.28 15.43 -9.67
N ASP A 56 10.93 16.72 -9.85
CA ASP A 56 11.55 17.60 -10.84
C ASP A 56 11.55 16.97 -12.26
N ALA A 57 12.73 16.57 -12.74
CA ALA A 57 12.91 15.97 -14.06
C ALA A 57 13.09 14.44 -14.01
N VAL A 58 13.01 13.82 -12.83
CA VAL A 58 13.12 12.38 -12.62
C VAL A 58 11.74 11.74 -12.64
N ASP A 59 11.57 10.71 -13.47
CA ASP A 59 10.35 9.91 -13.52
C ASP A 59 10.59 8.52 -12.90
N GLY A 60 9.72 8.14 -11.95
CA GLY A 60 9.68 6.82 -11.34
C GLY A 60 8.45 6.05 -11.81
N TYR A 61 8.61 4.75 -12.06
CA TYR A 61 7.51 3.82 -12.34
C TYR A 61 7.64 2.59 -11.47
N ALA A 62 6.53 2.10 -10.94
CA ALA A 62 6.48 0.90 -10.11
C ALA A 62 5.26 0.04 -10.44
N THR A 63 5.30 -1.24 -10.04
CA THR A 63 4.14 -2.14 -10.11
C THR A 63 3.81 -2.74 -8.74
N PRO A 64 3.41 -1.92 -7.74
CA PRO A 64 3.22 -2.40 -6.38
C PRO A 64 2.21 -3.53 -6.32
N THR A 65 2.54 -4.57 -5.54
CA THR A 65 1.69 -5.73 -5.35
C THR A 65 1.75 -6.20 -3.90
N LEU A 66 0.57 -6.37 -3.31
CA LEU A 66 0.35 -6.84 -1.95
C LEU A 66 -0.49 -8.12 -1.99
N PHE A 67 0.02 -9.18 -1.39
CA PHE A 67 -0.69 -10.42 -1.12
C PHE A 67 -1.07 -10.47 0.35
N ARG A 68 -2.34 -10.73 0.63
CA ARG A 68 -2.91 -10.79 1.98
C ARG A 68 -3.61 -12.13 2.16
N TYR A 69 -3.25 -12.87 3.19
CA TYR A 69 -3.84 -14.17 3.48
C TYR A 69 -4.35 -14.24 4.92
N GLY A 70 -5.64 -14.46 5.09
CA GLY A 70 -6.28 -14.46 6.40
C GLY A 70 -6.15 -15.80 7.12
N LEU A 71 -5.82 -15.72 8.41
CA LEU A 71 -5.74 -16.82 9.36
C LEU A 71 -6.79 -16.59 10.46
N GLY A 72 -7.95 -17.23 10.35
CA GLY A 72 -9.10 -16.87 11.19
C GLY A 72 -9.64 -15.48 10.83
N GLN A 73 -10.36 -14.87 11.77
CA GLN A 73 -11.02 -13.58 11.56
C GLN A 73 -10.17 -12.38 11.99
N THR A 74 -9.05 -12.61 12.68
CA THR A 74 -8.27 -11.55 13.34
C THR A 74 -6.82 -11.47 12.90
N TRP A 75 -6.28 -12.49 12.22
CA TRP A 75 -4.89 -12.50 11.77
C TRP A 75 -4.81 -12.51 10.26
N GLU A 76 -3.80 -11.83 9.73
CA GLU A 76 -3.50 -11.78 8.31
C GLU A 76 -1.98 -11.82 8.10
N LEU A 77 -1.54 -12.68 7.18
CA LEU A 77 -0.18 -12.73 6.67
C LEU A 77 -0.07 -11.88 5.42
N ARG A 78 1.07 -11.20 5.26
CA ARG A 78 1.28 -10.23 4.18
C ARG A 78 2.61 -10.47 3.47
N LEU A 79 2.57 -10.35 2.15
CA LEU A 79 3.76 -10.27 1.31
C LEU A 79 3.58 -9.08 0.37
N GLU A 80 4.49 -8.13 0.45
CA GLU A 80 4.38 -6.84 -0.22
C GLU A 80 5.64 -6.52 -1.00
N THR A 81 5.51 -5.82 -2.12
CA THR A 81 6.63 -5.30 -2.90
C THR A 81 6.16 -4.16 -3.78
N ASP A 82 7.03 -3.19 -4.05
CA ASP A 82 6.80 -2.20 -5.11
C ASP A 82 6.91 -2.81 -6.53
N GLY A 83 7.26 -4.09 -6.62
CA GLY A 83 7.26 -4.86 -7.86
C GLY A 83 8.44 -4.51 -8.74
N TRP A 84 8.19 -4.32 -10.04
CA TRP A 84 9.21 -3.84 -10.95
C TRP A 84 9.28 -2.32 -10.90
N GLN A 85 10.45 -1.79 -10.57
CA GLN A 85 10.73 -0.36 -10.59
C GLN A 85 11.59 0.05 -11.77
N ARG A 86 11.36 1.27 -12.26
CA ARG A 86 12.16 1.97 -13.27
C ARG A 86 12.27 3.43 -12.88
N ILE A 87 13.50 3.94 -12.79
CA ILE A 87 13.81 5.34 -12.50
C ILE A 87 14.57 5.90 -13.69
N ASP A 88 13.99 6.95 -14.29
CA ASP A 88 14.52 7.66 -15.44
C ASP A 88 14.96 9.06 -15.00
N ALA A 89 16.28 9.28 -14.91
CA ALA A 89 16.87 10.57 -14.57
C ALA A 89 17.60 11.18 -15.80
N PRO A 90 17.47 12.50 -16.07
CA PRO A 90 18.11 13.11 -17.23
C PRO A 90 19.63 13.04 -17.19
N GLY A 91 20.24 12.48 -18.23
CA GLY A 91 21.70 12.40 -18.35
C GLY A 91 22.34 11.26 -17.57
N GLU A 92 21.54 10.42 -16.92
CA GLU A 92 21.99 9.20 -16.23
C GLU A 92 21.46 7.94 -16.91
N ASP A 93 22.07 6.80 -16.60
CA ASP A 93 21.55 5.51 -17.04
C ASP A 93 20.27 5.18 -16.28
N THR A 94 19.25 4.68 -16.98
CA THR A 94 18.02 4.19 -16.35
C THR A 94 18.34 3.12 -15.31
N LEU A 95 17.87 3.32 -14.08
CA LEU A 95 17.87 2.28 -13.06
C LEU A 95 16.58 1.48 -13.15
N SER A 96 16.68 0.14 -13.16
CA SER A 96 15.49 -0.71 -13.14
C SER A 96 15.76 -2.07 -12.53
N GLY A 97 14.71 -2.70 -12.02
CA GLY A 97 14.79 -4.00 -11.39
C GLY A 97 13.61 -4.29 -10.48
N MET A 98 13.63 -5.47 -9.85
CA MET A 98 12.68 -5.79 -8.80
C MET A 98 13.02 -5.03 -7.51
N SER A 99 11.99 -4.53 -6.83
CA SER A 99 12.09 -3.95 -5.51
C SER A 99 12.23 -5.01 -4.43
N ASP A 100 12.53 -4.55 -3.23
CA ASP A 100 12.52 -5.39 -2.04
C ASP A 100 11.15 -6.04 -1.83
N VAL A 101 11.17 -7.17 -1.13
CA VAL A 101 9.98 -7.88 -0.66
C VAL A 101 9.88 -7.66 0.84
N ALA A 102 8.72 -7.21 1.30
CA ALA A 102 8.38 -7.12 2.70
C ALA A 102 7.52 -8.31 3.11
N LEU A 103 7.80 -8.85 4.30
CA LEU A 103 6.93 -9.82 4.97
C LEU A 103 6.24 -9.12 6.13
N GLY A 104 4.95 -9.37 6.31
CA GLY A 104 4.17 -8.72 7.36
C GLY A 104 3.13 -9.61 8.01
N ILE A 105 2.71 -9.17 9.19
CA ILE A 105 1.55 -9.68 9.91
C ILE A 105 0.67 -8.51 10.33
N LYS A 106 -0.65 -8.70 10.24
CA LYS A 106 -1.67 -7.79 10.76
C LYS A 106 -2.51 -8.54 11.79
N HIS A 107 -2.78 -7.89 12.91
CA HIS A 107 -3.72 -8.38 13.91
C HIS A 107 -4.80 -7.34 14.19
N HIS A 108 -6.03 -7.71 13.86
CA HIS A 108 -7.22 -6.95 14.22
C HIS A 108 -7.51 -7.15 15.71
N LEU A 109 -7.52 -6.05 16.47
CA LEU A 109 -7.63 -6.08 17.93
C LEU A 109 -9.07 -6.09 18.39
N ALA A 110 -9.87 -5.14 17.90
CA ALA A 110 -11.24 -4.98 18.32
C ALA A 110 -11.99 -4.05 17.36
N SER A 111 -13.29 -4.31 17.25
CA SER A 111 -14.26 -3.32 16.82
C SER A 111 -15.16 -2.96 18.00
N SER A 112 -15.61 -1.71 18.09
CA SER A 112 -16.58 -1.30 19.12
C SER A 112 -17.88 -2.12 18.99
N ASP A 113 -18.65 -2.26 20.06
CA ASP A 113 -19.97 -2.94 20.03
C ASP A 113 -20.92 -2.33 18.98
N SER A 114 -20.71 -1.07 18.62
CA SER A 114 -21.45 -0.36 17.57
C SER A 114 -20.89 -0.53 16.16
N GLY A 115 -19.75 -1.21 16.00
CA GLY A 115 -19.01 -1.35 14.73
C GLY A 115 -18.24 -0.10 14.28
N LYS A 116 -18.59 1.08 14.80
CA LYS A 116 -18.10 2.40 14.35
C LYS A 116 -16.63 2.72 14.64
N THR A 117 -15.90 1.81 15.24
CA THR A 117 -14.48 2.02 15.56
C THR A 117 -13.77 0.71 15.44
N SER A 118 -12.64 0.70 14.77
CA SER A 118 -11.85 -0.49 14.53
C SER A 118 -10.37 -0.21 14.73
N LEU A 119 -9.63 -1.18 15.26
CA LEU A 119 -8.23 -1.03 15.63
C LEU A 119 -7.44 -2.28 15.22
N ALA A 120 -6.28 -2.05 14.61
CA ALA A 120 -5.32 -3.10 14.32
C ALA A 120 -3.89 -2.62 14.59
N TRP A 121 -2.98 -3.60 14.67
CA TRP A 121 -1.56 -3.33 14.58
C TRP A 121 -0.93 -4.20 13.49
N LEU A 122 0.17 -3.70 12.97
CA LEU A 122 0.93 -4.33 11.91
C LEU A 122 2.40 -4.36 12.25
N LEU A 123 3.04 -5.45 11.86
CA LEU A 123 4.48 -5.61 11.90
C LEU A 123 4.93 -6.06 10.52
N HIS A 124 5.90 -5.35 9.96
CA HIS A 124 6.50 -5.68 8.67
C HIS A 124 8.03 -5.70 8.79
N VAL A 125 8.66 -6.38 7.84
CA VAL A 125 10.10 -6.33 7.63
C VAL A 125 10.39 -6.33 6.14
N ASP A 126 10.97 -5.22 5.64
CA ASP A 126 11.50 -5.14 4.29
C ASP A 126 12.84 -5.86 4.23
N LEU A 127 12.97 -6.81 3.31
CA LEU A 127 14.17 -7.61 3.11
C LEU A 127 14.94 -7.08 1.90
N PRO A 128 16.29 -7.03 1.93
CA PRO A 128 17.12 -6.49 0.86
C PRO A 128 17.25 -7.48 -0.31
N SER A 129 16.11 -7.94 -0.84
CA SER A 129 15.95 -8.97 -1.86
C SER A 129 15.86 -8.41 -3.28
N GLY A 130 15.69 -7.10 -3.43
CA GLY A 130 15.59 -6.42 -4.70
C GLY A 130 16.91 -6.33 -5.48
N ALA A 131 16.83 -5.68 -6.63
CA ALA A 131 17.98 -5.37 -7.47
C ALA A 131 18.99 -4.50 -6.71
N ARG A 132 20.28 -4.70 -6.97
CA ARG A 132 21.35 -4.03 -6.21
C ARG A 132 21.23 -2.49 -6.16
N ALA A 133 20.72 -1.89 -7.23
CA ALA A 133 20.56 -0.44 -7.35
C ALA A 133 19.29 0.10 -6.65
N LEU A 134 18.36 -0.77 -6.25
CA LEU A 134 17.05 -0.41 -5.71
C LEU A 134 16.80 -0.94 -4.30
N ARG A 135 17.52 -1.99 -3.88
CA ARG A 135 17.35 -2.62 -2.57
C ARG A 135 17.84 -1.71 -1.45
N GLY A 136 17.15 -1.76 -0.33
CA GLY A 136 17.58 -1.12 0.90
C GLY A 136 18.77 -1.81 1.57
N HIS A 137 19.17 -1.25 2.71
CA HIS A 137 20.31 -1.73 3.48
C HIS A 137 19.85 -2.57 4.67
N GLY A 138 20.13 -3.88 4.60
CA GLY A 138 19.75 -4.82 5.66
C GLY A 138 18.24 -5.02 5.77
N ALA A 139 17.82 -5.66 6.86
CA ALA A 139 16.41 -5.86 7.16
C ALA A 139 15.85 -4.62 7.87
N ARG A 140 14.73 -4.09 7.37
CA ARG A 140 14.14 -2.83 7.84
C ARG A 140 12.77 -3.10 8.47
N PRO A 141 12.71 -3.35 9.80
CA PRO A 141 11.45 -3.64 10.46
C PRO A 141 10.64 -2.36 10.66
N SER A 142 9.32 -2.46 10.50
CA SER A 142 8.37 -1.40 10.79
C SER A 142 7.20 -1.90 11.63
N PHE A 143 6.67 -1.02 12.47
CA PHE A 143 5.49 -1.26 13.28
C PHE A 143 4.49 -0.12 13.06
N ARG A 144 3.22 -0.47 12.83
CA ARG A 144 2.15 0.50 12.59
C ARG A 144 0.94 0.16 13.45
N LEU A 145 0.26 1.18 13.94
CA LEU A 145 -1.07 1.07 14.54
C LEU A 145 -2.05 1.71 13.58
N VAL A 146 -3.21 1.12 13.38
CA VAL A 146 -4.27 1.66 12.53
C VAL A 146 -5.54 1.75 13.35
N ALA A 147 -6.15 2.93 13.38
CA ALA A 147 -7.47 3.14 13.95
C ALA A 147 -8.40 3.78 12.90
N GLU A 148 -9.61 3.25 12.79
CA GLU A 148 -10.65 3.72 11.87
C GLU A 148 -11.93 4.02 12.64
N TRP A 149 -12.67 5.03 12.18
CA TRP A 149 -13.95 5.45 12.75
C TRP A 149 -14.99 5.74 11.67
N ASP A 150 -16.21 5.26 11.87
CA ASP A 150 -17.38 5.69 11.09
C ASP A 150 -18.01 6.91 11.75
N LEU A 151 -17.78 8.08 11.16
CA LEU A 151 -18.29 9.36 11.67
C LEU A 151 -19.78 9.54 11.34
N SER A 152 -20.23 8.96 10.22
CA SER A 152 -21.63 8.88 9.78
C SER A 152 -21.79 7.73 8.77
N ASP A 153 -23.01 7.49 8.28
CA ASP A 153 -23.30 6.45 7.28
C ASP A 153 -22.53 6.61 5.96
N SER A 154 -21.92 7.77 5.70
CA SER A 154 -21.18 8.04 4.46
C SER A 154 -19.80 8.66 4.68
N ILE A 155 -19.36 8.86 5.92
CA ILE A 155 -18.08 9.51 6.23
C ILE A 155 -17.32 8.65 7.23
N SER A 156 -16.08 8.32 6.88
CA SER A 156 -15.14 7.62 7.73
C SER A 156 -13.86 8.43 7.94
N ALA A 157 -13.14 8.12 9.01
CA ALA A 157 -11.83 8.67 9.31
C ALA A 157 -10.86 7.54 9.67
N GLY A 158 -9.60 7.68 9.28
CA GLY A 158 -8.55 6.73 9.61
C GLY A 158 -7.28 7.43 10.05
N MET A 159 -6.52 6.81 10.94
CA MET A 159 -5.21 7.27 11.39
C MET A 159 -4.25 6.11 11.52
N MET A 160 -3.00 6.32 11.09
CA MET A 160 -1.96 5.30 11.14
C MET A 160 -0.61 5.86 11.60
N PRO A 161 -0.35 5.96 12.91
CA PRO A 161 1.01 6.19 13.40
C PRO A 161 1.85 4.91 13.31
N GLY A 162 3.13 5.08 13.03
CA GLY A 162 4.08 3.98 12.97
C GLY A 162 5.52 4.42 13.15
N VAL A 163 6.41 3.44 13.18
CA VAL A 163 7.86 3.62 13.24
C VAL A 163 8.53 2.61 12.33
N ILE A 164 9.62 3.01 11.71
CA ILE A 164 10.48 2.14 10.91
C ILE A 164 11.94 2.32 11.35
N ARG A 165 12.69 1.22 11.34
CA ARG A 165 14.14 1.23 11.49
C ARG A 165 14.75 1.04 10.11
N ASP A 166 15.56 2.00 9.68
CA ASP A 166 16.29 1.97 8.41
C ASP A 166 17.80 2.16 8.67
N ASP A 167 18.61 2.03 7.62
CA ASP A 167 20.06 2.21 7.63
C ASP A 167 20.46 3.19 6.53
N ASP A 168 21.33 4.14 6.87
CA ASP A 168 21.78 5.21 5.98
C ASP A 168 22.71 4.74 4.83
N GLY A 169 22.97 3.43 4.74
CA GLY A 169 23.88 2.83 3.76
C GLY A 169 25.36 2.98 4.12
N GLN A 170 25.67 3.69 5.21
CA GLN A 170 26.99 3.81 5.81
C GLN A 170 27.13 2.94 7.07
N GLY A 171 26.11 2.14 7.38
CA GLY A 171 26.07 1.25 8.54
C GLY A 171 25.58 1.92 9.82
N HIS A 172 25.01 3.14 9.73
CA HIS A 172 24.32 3.76 10.85
C HIS A 172 22.82 3.60 10.68
N GLY A 173 22.25 2.73 11.53
CA GLY A 173 20.80 2.63 11.62
C GLY A 173 20.18 3.89 12.23
N TYR A 174 19.05 4.33 11.69
CA TYR A 174 18.22 5.38 12.25
C TYR A 174 16.75 4.93 12.35
N THR A 175 15.97 5.65 13.14
CA THR A 175 14.54 5.40 13.28
C THR A 175 13.78 6.59 12.71
N ALA A 176 12.81 6.32 11.85
CA ALA A 176 11.89 7.31 11.32
C ALA A 176 10.46 7.02 11.79
N GLY A 177 9.68 8.09 11.93
CA GLY A 177 8.24 7.99 12.15
C GLY A 177 7.50 7.76 10.84
N ILE A 178 6.35 7.10 10.94
CA ILE A 178 5.35 6.97 9.88
C ILE A 178 4.07 7.59 10.42
N PHE A 179 3.35 8.35 9.61
CA PHE A 179 2.03 8.84 9.99
C PHE A 179 1.12 9.00 8.78
N GLY A 180 -0.12 8.54 8.89
CA GLY A 180 -1.17 8.79 7.92
C GLY A 180 -2.45 9.25 8.60
N ALA A 181 -3.20 10.12 7.94
CA ALA A 181 -4.55 10.48 8.36
C ALA A 181 -5.45 10.68 7.13
N VAL A 182 -6.57 9.96 7.09
CA VAL A 182 -7.49 9.90 5.95
C VAL A 182 -8.91 10.28 6.36
N LEU A 183 -9.61 10.97 5.48
CA LEU A 183 -11.06 11.16 5.53
C LEU A 183 -11.70 10.58 4.28
N GLY A 184 -12.55 9.57 4.48
CA GLY A 184 -13.28 8.88 3.43
C GLY A 184 -14.72 9.39 3.30
N LYS A 185 -15.23 9.40 2.08
CA LYS A 185 -16.63 9.64 1.75
C LYS A 185 -17.17 8.56 0.83
N ALA A 186 -18.18 7.83 1.28
CA ALA A 186 -18.98 6.93 0.44
C ALA A 186 -20.06 7.74 -0.29
N TRP A 187 -20.07 7.67 -1.63
CA TRP A 187 -21.10 8.29 -2.46
C TRP A 187 -22.30 7.36 -2.65
N ASN A 188 -22.05 6.06 -2.65
CA ASN A 188 -22.99 4.96 -2.68
C ASN A 188 -22.25 3.67 -2.28
N ASP A 189 -22.95 2.54 -2.30
CA ASP A 189 -22.42 1.23 -1.91
C ASP A 189 -21.22 0.73 -2.73
N ARG A 190 -20.89 1.39 -3.85
CA ARG A 190 -19.82 0.97 -4.77
C ARG A 190 -18.72 2.01 -4.98
N VAL A 191 -18.94 3.26 -4.61
CA VAL A 191 -18.02 4.36 -4.94
C VAL A 191 -17.67 5.13 -3.68
N ARG A 192 -16.38 5.15 -3.34
CA ARG A 192 -15.82 6.00 -2.30
C ARG A 192 -14.75 6.92 -2.85
N SER A 193 -14.60 8.08 -2.24
CA SER A 193 -13.46 8.98 -2.44
C SER A 193 -12.83 9.31 -1.10
N PHE A 194 -11.58 9.75 -1.11
CA PHE A 194 -10.90 10.16 0.13
C PHE A 194 -9.96 11.32 -0.12
N VAL A 195 -9.60 11.98 0.97
CA VAL A 195 -8.47 12.90 1.06
C VAL A 195 -7.61 12.47 2.23
N GLU A 196 -6.30 12.52 2.07
CA GLU A 196 -5.35 12.00 3.04
C GLU A 196 -4.07 12.82 3.10
N VAL A 197 -3.50 12.88 4.29
CA VAL A 197 -2.12 13.35 4.49
C VAL A 197 -1.28 12.14 4.84
N ALA A 198 -0.27 11.86 4.02
CA ALA A 198 0.67 10.78 4.20
C ALA A 198 2.07 11.32 4.53
N LEU A 199 2.64 10.82 5.61
CA LEU A 199 4.00 11.07 6.07
C LEU A 199 4.73 9.72 6.13
N PRO A 200 5.15 9.14 4.98
CA PRO A 200 5.81 7.84 4.94
C PRO A 200 7.16 7.84 5.67
N GLN A 201 7.77 9.01 5.83
CA GLN A 201 8.99 9.20 6.60
C GLN A 201 8.96 10.51 7.37
N ILE A 202 9.20 10.43 8.68
CA ILE A 202 9.44 11.56 9.57
C ILE A 202 10.81 11.33 10.23
N ALA A 203 11.84 11.95 9.66
CA ALA A 203 13.23 11.80 10.10
C ALA A 203 13.93 13.17 10.24
N SER A 204 15.06 13.19 10.93
CA SER A 204 15.93 14.38 10.97
C SER A 204 16.52 14.66 9.58
N SER A 205 16.94 15.90 9.32
CA SER A 205 17.48 16.31 8.00
C SER A 205 18.75 15.57 7.59
N GLU A 206 19.53 15.09 8.55
CA GLU A 206 20.70 14.22 8.34
C GLU A 206 20.29 12.82 7.82
N ASN A 207 19.07 12.37 8.12
CA ASN A 207 18.52 11.06 7.78
C ASN A 207 17.45 11.17 6.67
N GLY A 208 17.65 12.06 5.70
CA GLY A 208 16.73 12.27 4.57
C GLY A 208 15.55 13.21 4.84
N GLY A 209 15.22 13.50 6.10
CA GLY A 209 14.17 14.45 6.47
C GLY A 209 12.75 13.88 6.38
N THR A 210 11.76 14.78 6.45
CA THR A 210 10.34 14.42 6.40
C THR A 210 9.83 14.41 4.96
N VAL A 211 9.20 13.32 4.54
CA VAL A 211 8.42 13.23 3.30
C VAL A 211 6.95 13.45 3.65
N ALA A 212 6.28 14.35 2.96
CA ALA A 212 4.88 14.71 3.20
C ALA A 212 4.09 14.84 1.89
N LEU A 213 2.97 14.14 1.82
CA LEU A 213 2.11 14.03 0.64
C LEU A 213 0.67 14.40 1.02
N LEU A 214 -0.03 15.02 0.07
CA LEU A 214 -1.48 15.16 0.09
C LEU A 214 -2.06 14.29 -1.01
N ASP A 215 -2.89 13.33 -0.60
CA ASP A 215 -3.46 12.33 -1.48
C ASP A 215 -4.96 12.57 -1.66
N VAL A 216 -5.42 12.44 -2.89
CA VAL A 216 -6.84 12.40 -3.24
C VAL A 216 -7.05 11.24 -4.18
N GLY A 217 -8.01 10.39 -3.85
CA GLY A 217 -8.31 9.23 -4.67
C GLY A 217 -9.74 8.78 -4.60
N SER A 218 -10.03 7.73 -5.34
CA SER A 218 -11.34 7.09 -5.37
C SER A 218 -11.18 5.59 -5.63
N ALA A 219 -12.14 4.83 -5.09
CA ALA A 219 -12.23 3.40 -5.27
C ALA A 219 -13.65 3.02 -5.71
N TRP A 220 -13.72 2.06 -6.63
CA TRP A 220 -14.92 1.58 -7.28
C TRP A 220 -15.02 0.07 -7.16
N LEU A 221 -16.09 -0.41 -6.53
CA LEU A 221 -16.41 -1.84 -6.47
C LEU A 221 -17.07 -2.28 -7.77
N LEU A 222 -16.39 -3.18 -8.50
CA LEU A 222 -16.95 -3.87 -9.66
C LEU A 222 -17.81 -5.06 -9.22
N SER A 223 -17.44 -5.69 -8.11
CA SER A 223 -18.19 -6.70 -7.38
C SER A 223 -17.81 -6.64 -5.89
N ASN A 224 -18.38 -7.52 -5.06
CA ASN A 224 -17.96 -7.63 -3.66
C ASN A 224 -16.53 -8.17 -3.52
N ASP A 225 -15.93 -8.70 -4.58
CA ASP A 225 -14.59 -9.30 -4.56
C ASP A 225 -13.60 -8.58 -5.48
N VAL A 226 -14.02 -7.52 -6.17
CA VAL A 226 -13.18 -6.81 -7.15
C VAL A 226 -13.33 -5.30 -6.99
N GLN A 227 -12.21 -4.62 -6.75
CA GLN A 227 -12.12 -3.17 -6.67
C GLN A 227 -11.16 -2.63 -7.73
N LEU A 228 -11.55 -1.55 -8.39
CA LEU A 228 -10.67 -0.68 -9.15
C LEU A 228 -10.43 0.59 -8.32
N ASP A 229 -9.23 1.15 -8.37
CA ASP A 229 -8.92 2.37 -7.66
C ASP A 229 -7.96 3.29 -8.43
N ALA A 230 -7.98 4.57 -8.06
CA ALA A 230 -7.05 5.55 -8.56
C ALA A 230 -6.74 6.59 -7.48
N VAL A 231 -5.49 7.01 -7.40
CA VAL A 231 -5.00 8.04 -6.47
C VAL A 231 -4.08 9.01 -7.19
N TYR A 232 -4.16 10.26 -6.77
CA TYR A 232 -3.20 11.30 -7.10
C TYR A 232 -2.61 11.87 -5.81
N SER A 233 -1.29 11.98 -5.79
CA SER A 233 -0.51 12.50 -4.67
C SER A 233 0.23 13.77 -5.08
N ARG A 234 0.22 14.78 -4.22
CA ARG A 234 1.00 16.02 -4.39
C ARG A 234 1.99 16.15 -3.24
N GLY A 235 3.26 16.37 -3.57
CA GLY A 235 4.29 16.72 -2.59
C GLY A 235 3.96 18.01 -1.83
N LEU A 236 4.07 17.96 -0.50
CA LEU A 236 3.88 19.11 0.39
C LEU A 236 5.19 19.79 0.79
N ASN A 237 6.35 19.21 0.45
CA ASN A 237 7.67 19.75 0.72
C ASN A 237 8.69 19.32 -0.34
N GLN A 238 9.92 19.85 -0.27
CA GLN A 238 11.00 19.60 -1.22
C GLN A 238 11.65 18.21 -1.14
N ARG A 239 11.21 17.36 -0.20
CA ARG A 239 11.69 15.98 -0.04
C ARG A 239 10.68 14.97 -0.58
N SER A 240 9.49 15.42 -0.95
CA SER A 240 8.45 14.60 -1.54
C SER A 240 8.51 14.71 -3.07
N PRO A 241 8.14 13.64 -3.79
CA PRO A 241 7.83 13.76 -5.21
C PRO A 241 6.83 14.88 -5.46
N ASP A 242 7.04 15.64 -6.54
CA ASP A 242 6.13 16.68 -6.96
C ASP A 242 4.72 16.10 -7.20
N HIS A 243 4.66 15.00 -7.94
CA HIS A 243 3.41 14.38 -8.35
C HIS A 243 3.54 12.87 -8.31
N ALA A 244 2.49 12.18 -7.87
CA ALA A 244 2.35 10.75 -8.12
C ALA A 244 0.93 10.41 -8.56
N LEU A 245 0.81 9.35 -9.35
CA LEU A 245 -0.44 8.76 -9.81
C LEU A 245 -0.37 7.26 -9.63
N GLY A 246 -1.42 6.66 -9.08
CA GLY A 246 -1.58 5.22 -8.97
C GLY A 246 -2.91 4.79 -9.55
N VAL A 247 -2.92 3.65 -10.25
CA VAL A 247 -4.16 2.96 -10.65
C VAL A 247 -4.03 1.50 -10.23
N GLY A 248 -4.97 1.02 -9.43
CA GLY A 248 -4.94 -0.30 -8.82
C GLY A 248 -6.14 -1.17 -9.18
N LEU A 249 -5.91 -2.47 -9.09
CA LEU A 249 -6.90 -3.52 -9.17
C LEU A 249 -6.69 -4.48 -7.99
N SER A 250 -7.73 -4.68 -7.22
CA SER A 250 -7.74 -5.58 -6.06
C SER A 250 -8.78 -6.67 -6.25
N PHE A 251 -8.43 -7.90 -5.90
CA PHE A 251 -9.32 -9.05 -6.04
C PHE A 251 -9.16 -10.06 -4.89
N ARG A 252 -10.29 -10.66 -4.48
CA ARG A 252 -10.39 -11.64 -3.38
C ARG A 252 -10.82 -13.02 -3.89
N PHE A 253 -10.23 -14.08 -3.31
CA PHE A 253 -10.56 -15.50 -3.53
C PHE A 253 -10.97 -16.18 -2.23
#